data_AF-A0A2E8L3U3-F1
#
_entry.id   AF-A0A2E8L3U3-F1
#
_cell.length_a   1.000
_cell.length_b   1.000
_cell.length_c   1.000
_cell.angle_alpha   90.00
_cell.angle_beta   90.00
_cell.angle_gamma   90.00
#
_symmetry.space_group_name_H-M   'P 1'
#
loop_
_entity.id
_entity.type
_entity.pdbx_description
1 polymer ?
#
loop_
_entity_poly.entity_id
_entity_poly.type
_entity_poly.pdbx_seq_one_letter_code
_entity_poly.pdbx_strand_id
1 'polypeptide(L)' 'MGQAKIVEQEIDSIISSNPAFYILDTNVLVHDPNSIRNFDEHNVIILITVLEELDLLKSG' A
#
# COMPACT_ATOMS: atom_id res chain seq x y z
N MET A 1 -15.60 -8.42 32.48
CA MET A 1 -15.07 -8.87 31.18
C MET A 1 -15.59 -8.05 29.97
N GLY A 2 -16.34 -6.94 30.17
CA GLY A 2 -16.94 -6.16 29.08
C GLY A 2 -16.22 -4.86 28.68
N GLN A 3 -15.16 -4.46 29.37
CA GLN A 3 -14.45 -3.19 29.10
C GLN A 3 -13.44 -3.29 27.94
N ALA A 4 -12.90 -4.48 27.67
CA ALA A 4 -11.87 -4.66 26.65
C ALA A 4 -12.38 -4.35 25.23
N LYS A 5 -13.64 -4.71 24.93
CA LYS A 5 -14.24 -4.54 23.60
C LYS A 5 -14.51 -3.07 23.23
N ILE A 6 -14.71 -2.19 24.22
CA ILE A 6 -15.04 -0.77 23.99
C ILE A 6 -13.76 0.02 23.64
N VAL A 7 -12.61 -0.37 24.21
CA VAL A 7 -11.31 0.28 23.95
C VAL A 7 -10.78 -0.07 22.55
N GLU A 8 -10.97 -1.32 22.11
CA GLU A 8 -10.51 -1.77 20.77
C GLU A 8 -11.20 -1.00 19.63
N GLN A 9 -12.50 -0.72 19.75
CA GLN A 9 -13.27 -0.02 18.70
C GLN A 9 -12.87 1.44 18.49
N GLU A 10 -12.43 2.12 19.56
CA GLU A 10 -11.96 3.51 19.47
C GLU A 10 -10.54 3.58 18.87
N ILE A 11 -9.69 2.60 19.19
CA ILE A 11 -8.34 2.48 18.63
C ILE A 11 -8.40 2.18 17.12
N ASP A 12 -9.29 1.29 16.68
CA ASP A 12 -9.45 0.99 15.25
C ASP A 12 -9.86 2.23 14.44
N SER A 13 -10.71 3.08 14.99
CA SER A 13 -11.13 4.34 14.33
C SER A 13 -10.01 5.37 14.29
N ILE A 14 -9.17 5.44 15.33
CA ILE A 14 -7.99 6.32 15.37
C ILE A 14 -6.92 5.84 14.38
N ILE A 15 -6.66 4.53 14.29
CA ILE A 15 -5.72 3.95 13.32
C ILE A 15 -6.25 4.13 11.89
N SER A 16 -7.56 3.97 11.67
CA SER A 16 -8.22 4.20 10.37
C SER A 16 -8.17 5.65 9.91
N SER A 17 -7.99 6.62 10.82
CA SER A 17 -7.94 8.05 10.48
C SER A 17 -6.59 8.51 9.94
N ASN A 18 -5.56 7.66 10.04
CA ASN A 18 -4.25 7.97 9.47
C ASN A 18 -4.15 7.37 8.06
N PRO A 19 -3.99 8.17 6.99
CA PRO A 19 -3.85 7.63 5.66
C PRO A 19 -2.63 6.71 5.60
N ALA A 20 -2.86 5.41 5.39
CA ALA A 20 -1.77 4.47 5.18
C ALA A 20 -1.12 4.76 3.82
N PHE A 21 0.21 4.83 3.82
CA PHE A 21 1.02 4.97 2.63
C PHE A 21 1.59 3.60 2.25
N TYR A 22 1.39 3.20 1.00
CA TYR A 22 1.92 1.96 0.46
C TYR A 22 3.05 2.29 -0.50
N ILE A 23 4.18 1.62 -0.31
CA ILE A 23 5.30 1.69 -1.24
C ILE A 23 5.25 0.44 -2.11
N LEU A 24 5.15 0.63 -3.43
CA LEU A 24 5.16 -0.47 -4.37
C LEU A 24 6.57 -0.76 -4.85
N ASP A 25 6.90 -2.05 -4.90
CA ASP A 25 8.15 -2.60 -5.41
C ASP A 25 8.00 -3.03 -6.87
N THR A 26 9.11 -3.17 -7.58
CA THR A 26 9.15 -3.64 -8.97
C THR A 26 8.56 -5.03 -9.11
N ASN A 27 8.89 -5.94 -8.19
CA ASN A 27 8.38 -7.32 -8.22
C ASN A 27 6.84 -7.38 -8.24
N VAL A 28 6.18 -6.48 -7.52
CA VAL A 28 4.72 -6.40 -7.50
C VAL A 28 4.20 -5.92 -8.86
N LEU A 29 4.81 -4.88 -9.43
CA LEU A 29 4.42 -4.32 -10.72
C LEU A 29 4.74 -5.22 -11.92
N VAL A 30 5.81 -6.01 -11.85
CA VAL A 30 6.18 -7.02 -12.86
C VAL A 30 5.19 -8.18 -12.85
N HIS A 31 4.75 -8.62 -11.67
CA HIS A 31 3.82 -9.73 -11.53
C HIS A 31 2.36 -9.32 -11.78
N ASP A 32 1.95 -8.15 -11.27
CA ASP A 32 0.63 -7.56 -11.47
C ASP A 32 0.72 -6.03 -11.67
N PRO A 33 0.71 -5.55 -12.93
CA PRO A 33 0.75 -4.12 -13.23
C PRO A 33 -0.54 -3.37 -12.82
N ASN A 34 -1.65 -4.09 -12.57
CA ASN A 34 -2.89 -3.47 -12.11
C ASN A 34 -2.95 -3.31 -10.59
N SER A 35 -1.94 -3.81 -9.85
CA SER A 35 -1.90 -3.75 -8.39
C SER A 35 -2.10 -2.34 -7.84
N ILE A 36 -1.61 -1.31 -8.54
CA ILE A 36 -1.79 0.11 -8.20
C ILE A 36 -3.28 0.49 -8.04
N ARG A 37 -4.17 -0.13 -8.81
CA ARG A 37 -5.61 0.14 -8.82
C ARG A 37 -6.37 -0.56 -7.68
N ASN A 38 -5.71 -1.44 -6.94
CA ASN A 38 -6.33 -2.17 -5.82
C ASN A 38 -6.26 -1.39 -4.50
N PHE A 39 -5.67 -0.19 -4.51
CA PHE A 39 -5.46 0.66 -3.33
C PHE A 39 -6.36 1.90 -3.35
N ASP A 40 -7.60 1.80 -3.83
CA ASP A 40 -8.54 2.91 -4.08
C ASP A 40 -8.73 3.91 -2.92
N GLU A 41 -8.47 3.50 -1.68
CA GLU A 41 -8.59 4.35 -0.47
C GLU A 41 -7.24 4.79 0.13
N HIS A 42 -6.12 4.42 -0.49
CA HIS A 42 -4.79 4.60 0.09
C HIS A 42 -3.79 5.30 -0.85
N ASN A 43 -2.86 6.03 -0.25
CA ASN A 43 -1.84 6.74 -1.01
C ASN A 43 -0.73 5.76 -1.42
N VAL A 44 -0.59 5.52 -2.72
CA VAL A 44 0.45 4.66 -3.29
C VAL A 44 1.63 5.50 -3.74
N ILE A 45 2.82 5.14 -3.28
CA ILE A 45 4.09 5.76 -3.66
C ILE A 45 4.87 4.76 -4.53
N ILE A 46 5.24 5.21 -5.72
CA ILE A 46 6.17 4.50 -6.61
C ILE A 46 7.47 5.29 -6.62
N LEU A 47 8.56 4.66 -6.19
CA LEU A 47 9.88 5.28 -6.21
C LEU A 47 10.39 5.38 -7.65
N ILE A 48 11.17 6.43 -7.95
CA ILE A 48 11.79 6.58 -9.27
C ILE A 48 12.70 5.38 -9.61
N THR A 49 13.39 4.82 -8.61
CA THR A 49 14.21 3.60 -8.75
C THR A 49 13.40 2.40 -9.22
N VAL A 50 12.15 2.27 -8.77
CA VAL A 50 11.24 1.20 -9.22
C VAL A 50 10.89 1.38 -10.69
N LEU A 51 10.71 2.62 -11.16
CA LEU A 51 10.48 2.90 -12.59
C LEU A 51 11.73 2.62 -13.44
N GLU A 52 12.92 2.98 -12.95
CA GLU A 52 14.20 2.72 -13.62
C GLU A 52 14.46 1.21 -13.77
N GLU A 53 14.24 0.45 -12.70
CA GLU A 53 14.36 -1.01 -12.72
C GLU A 53 13.35 -1.67 -13.68
N LEU A 54 12.09 -1.20 -13.69
CA LEU A 54 11.09 -1.66 -14.66
C LEU A 54 11.50 -1.34 -16.10
N ASP A 55 12.19 -0.23 -16.35
CA ASP A 55 12.67 0.14 -17.68
C ASP A 55 13.84 -0.75 -18.13
N LEU A 56 14.77 -1.06 -17.22
CA LEU A 56 15.86 -2.02 -17.47
C LEU A 56 15.32 -3.42 -17.80
N LEU A 57 14.25 -3.84 -17.13
CA LEU A 57 13.58 -5.13 -17.37
C LEU A 57 12.88 -5.21 -18.73
N LYS A 58 12.56 -4.09 -19.38
CA LYS A 58 11.93 -4.07 -20.72
C LYS A 58 12.90 -4.37 -21.86
N SER A 59 14.19 -4.56 -21.59
CA SER A 59 15.23 -4.81 -22.61
C SER A 59 15.41 -6.29 -22.98
N GLY A 60 14.32 -7.05 -23.01
CA GLY A 60 14.25 -8.42 -23.54
C GLY A 60 13.34 -8.52 -24.74
#